data_AF-A0AB74JN88-F1
#
_entry.id   AF-A0AB74JN88-F1
#
_cell.length_a   1.000
_cell.length_b   1.000
_cell.length_c   1.000
_cell.angle_alpha   90.00
_cell.angle_beta   90.00
_cell.angle_gamma   90.00
#
_symmetry.space_group_name_H-M   'P 1'
#
loop_
_entity.id
_entity.type
_entity.pdbx_description
1 polymer ?
#
loop_
_entity_poly.entity_id
_entity_poly.type
_entity_poly.pdbx_seq_one_letter_code
_entity_poly.pdbx_strand_id
1 'polypeptide(L)'
;MVLDCLSPAFPKPMRVLILASGSVLRSLCGVAAGSSKASLSAHFARWGNLGELNAKDSSQETVISLVGMLVGCLVVKVVITPLATWTTLLLLLTLHLATNFMAVRSVCMRTLNRQRANIVFACLHKHNRILNPKEVSAKERVFERDGILRDVDDNCLGYARIGIPASELLQRLGETEKLTKATNLPDGRLLQLLDVFEDEGYVLYLEQPSDMVCILLKKGSDTAVQLKAWYHALLLARLVRQGYESEKKPMDMVQSTLVAVRKDWERVQARLGEAGWDLDTAALETTSGFRVSILIIGDQDR
;
A
#
# COMPACT_ATOMS: atom_id res chain seq x y z
N MET A 1 -9.44 -9.37 -24.55
CA MET A 1 -8.70 -9.26 -25.82
C MET A 1 -7.97 -10.55 -26.16
N VAL A 2 -6.95 -10.96 -25.39
CA VAL A 2 -6.23 -12.24 -25.66
C VAL A 2 -7.17 -13.45 -25.64
N LEU A 3 -8.02 -13.57 -24.61
CA LEU A 3 -9.00 -14.66 -24.53
C LEU A 3 -10.01 -14.66 -25.70
N ASP A 4 -10.39 -13.48 -26.19
CA ASP A 4 -11.33 -13.34 -27.30
C ASP A 4 -10.70 -13.85 -28.61
N CYS A 5 -9.44 -13.49 -28.86
CA CYS A 5 -8.65 -13.97 -30.00
C CYS A 5 -8.29 -15.47 -29.92
N LEU A 6 -8.14 -16.02 -28.71
CA LEU A 6 -7.91 -17.45 -28.49
C LEU A 6 -9.18 -18.29 -28.61
N SER A 7 -10.35 -17.70 -28.38
CA SER A 7 -11.64 -18.41 -28.34
C SER A 7 -11.93 -19.35 -29.53
N PRO A 8 -11.53 -19.06 -30.79
CA PRO A 8 -11.76 -19.96 -31.92
C PRO A 8 -10.94 -21.26 -31.86
N ALA A 9 -9.86 -21.32 -31.08
CA ALA A 9 -9.02 -22.51 -30.94
C ALA A 9 -9.64 -23.59 -30.05
N PHE A 10 -10.77 -23.31 -29.39
CA PHE A 10 -11.40 -24.19 -28.42
C PHE A 10 -12.77 -24.72 -28.90
N PRO A 11 -13.22 -25.89 -28.41
CA PRO A 11 -14.56 -26.42 -28.70
C PRO A 11 -15.69 -25.47 -28.26
N LYS A 12 -16.85 -25.57 -28.94
CA LYS A 12 -18.03 -24.71 -28.71
C LYS A 12 -18.41 -24.49 -27.23
N PRO A 13 -18.53 -25.51 -26.35
CA PRO A 13 -18.89 -25.29 -24.95
C PRO A 13 -17.81 -24.50 -24.17
N MET A 14 -16.54 -24.77 -24.44
CA MET A 14 -15.41 -24.07 -23.82
C MET A 14 -15.31 -22.61 -24.29
N ARG A 15 -15.72 -22.34 -25.54
CA ARG A 15 -15.71 -20.99 -26.11
C ARG A 15 -16.56 -20.00 -25.32
N VAL A 16 -17.74 -20.44 -24.86
CA VAL A 16 -18.63 -19.62 -24.02
C VAL A 16 -17.93 -19.26 -22.71
N LEU A 17 -17.30 -20.22 -22.05
CA LEU A 17 -16.56 -20.00 -20.80
C LEU A 17 -15.40 -19.02 -20.99
N ILE A 18 -14.64 -19.15 -22.08
CA ILE A 18 -13.49 -18.28 -22.39
C ILE A 18 -13.97 -16.84 -22.65
N LEU A 19 -15.02 -16.65 -23.44
CA LEU A 19 -15.56 -15.32 -23.75
C LEU A 19 -16.21 -14.67 -22.51
N ALA A 20 -16.90 -15.46 -21.69
CA ALA A 20 -17.44 -15.00 -20.41
C ALA A 20 -16.31 -14.55 -19.47
N SER A 21 -15.26 -15.35 -19.34
CA SER A 21 -14.07 -15.01 -18.55
C SER A 21 -13.39 -13.74 -19.08
N GLY A 22 -13.26 -13.60 -20.40
CA GLY A 22 -12.75 -12.39 -21.04
C GLY A 22 -13.58 -11.15 -20.75
N SER A 23 -14.91 -11.29 -20.68
CA SER A 23 -15.83 -10.22 -20.31
C SER A 23 -15.69 -9.83 -18.85
N VAL A 24 -15.59 -10.80 -17.94
CA VAL A 24 -15.34 -10.55 -16.51
C VAL A 24 -14.03 -9.80 -16.30
N LEU A 25 -12.94 -10.25 -16.92
CA LEU A 25 -11.63 -9.58 -16.82
C LEU A 25 -11.66 -8.15 -17.36
N ARG A 26 -12.40 -7.91 -18.46
CA ARG A 26 -12.57 -6.57 -19.02
C ARG A 26 -13.34 -5.66 -18.06
N SER A 27 -14.40 -6.16 -17.44
CA SER A 27 -15.17 -5.41 -16.43
C SER A 27 -14.32 -5.11 -15.19
N LEU A 28 -13.56 -6.08 -14.68
CA LEU A 28 -12.64 -5.89 -13.56
C LEU A 28 -11.57 -4.83 -13.87
N CYS A 29 -10.98 -4.90 -15.06
CA CYS A 29 -10.03 -3.89 -15.55
C CYS A 29 -10.70 -2.50 -15.62
N GLY A 30 -11.92 -2.41 -16.14
CA GLY A 30 -12.69 -1.15 -16.20
C GLY A 30 -12.95 -0.54 -14.82
N VAL A 31 -13.32 -1.35 -13.83
CA VAL A 31 -13.52 -0.90 -12.44
C VAL A 31 -12.21 -0.42 -11.82
N ALA A 32 -11.12 -1.17 -11.99
CA ALA A 32 -9.81 -0.79 -11.47
C ALA A 32 -9.28 0.51 -12.11
N ALA A 33 -9.44 0.64 -13.44
CA ALA A 33 -9.08 1.84 -14.19
C ALA A 33 -9.92 3.04 -13.75
N GLY A 34 -11.24 2.87 -13.62
CA GLY A 34 -12.16 3.91 -13.17
C GLY A 34 -11.86 4.40 -11.75
N SER A 35 -11.56 3.49 -10.82
CA SER A 35 -11.15 3.83 -9.45
C SER A 35 -9.82 4.60 -9.43
N SER A 36 -8.82 4.13 -10.19
CA SER A 36 -7.52 4.79 -10.31
C SER A 36 -7.66 6.20 -10.90
N LYS A 37 -8.50 6.33 -11.93
CA LYS A 37 -8.83 7.59 -12.58
C LYS A 37 -9.51 8.56 -11.63
N ALA A 38 -10.50 8.12 -10.86
CA ALA A 38 -11.17 8.96 -9.87
C ALA A 38 -10.19 9.49 -8.81
N SER A 39 -9.28 8.64 -8.33
CA SER A 39 -8.22 9.04 -7.38
C SER A 39 -7.26 10.07 -7.99
N LEU A 40 -6.85 9.90 -9.24
CA LEU A 40 -6.02 10.86 -9.97
C LEU A 40 -6.75 12.19 -10.24
N SER A 41 -8.03 12.15 -10.63
CA SER A 41 -8.85 13.35 -10.80
C SER A 41 -8.98 14.12 -9.49
N ALA A 42 -9.22 13.42 -8.38
CA ALA A 42 -9.25 14.02 -7.04
C ALA A 42 -7.90 14.65 -6.67
N HIS A 43 -6.79 13.99 -7.01
CA HIS A 43 -5.45 14.52 -6.79
C HIS A 43 -5.16 15.79 -7.61
N PHE A 44 -5.60 15.85 -8.87
CA PHE A 44 -5.42 17.03 -9.72
C PHE A 44 -6.42 18.15 -9.45
N ALA A 45 -7.53 17.85 -8.76
CA ALA A 45 -8.46 18.84 -8.31
C ALA A 45 -7.83 19.82 -7.32
N ARG A 46 -8.05 21.11 -7.57
CA ARG A 46 -7.66 22.21 -6.69
C ARG A 46 -8.91 23.02 -6.38
N TRP A 47 -9.14 23.32 -5.11
CA TRP A 47 -10.25 24.20 -4.68
C TRP A 47 -11.65 23.70 -5.10
N GLY A 48 -11.95 22.41 -4.90
CA GLY A 48 -13.29 21.86 -5.12
C GLY A 48 -13.74 21.76 -6.59
N ASN A 49 -12.84 21.98 -7.55
CA ASN A 49 -13.13 21.95 -8.99
C ASN A 49 -13.17 20.53 -9.60
N LEU A 50 -13.41 19.50 -8.79
CA LEU A 50 -13.41 18.10 -9.23
C LEU A 50 -14.45 17.84 -10.33
N GLY A 51 -15.63 18.45 -10.23
CA GLY A 51 -16.68 18.33 -11.25
C GLY A 51 -16.26 18.90 -12.61
N GLU A 52 -15.59 20.06 -12.62
CA GLU A 52 -15.09 20.69 -13.85
C GLU A 52 -14.00 19.84 -14.50
N LEU A 53 -13.06 19.33 -13.71
CA LEU A 53 -12.01 18.44 -14.21
C LEU A 53 -12.59 17.16 -14.81
N ASN A 54 -13.53 16.51 -14.10
CA ASN A 54 -14.18 15.30 -14.61
C ASN A 54 -14.96 15.57 -15.90
N ALA A 55 -15.63 16.73 -16.03
CA ALA A 55 -16.34 17.09 -17.25
C ALA A 55 -15.38 17.30 -18.45
N LYS A 56 -14.27 18.01 -18.22
CA LYS A 56 -13.22 18.22 -19.25
C LYS A 56 -12.59 16.90 -19.68
N ASP A 57 -12.24 16.07 -18.71
CA ASP A 57 -11.61 14.79 -18.95
C ASP A 57 -12.56 13.78 -19.65
N SER A 58 -13.83 13.74 -19.27
CA SER A 58 -14.85 12.93 -19.97
C SER A 58 -15.04 13.35 -21.43
N SER A 59 -14.96 14.66 -21.72
CA SER A 59 -14.99 15.17 -23.09
C SER A 59 -13.78 14.71 -23.90
N GLN A 60 -12.58 14.73 -23.30
CA GLN A 60 -11.36 14.21 -23.93
C GLN A 60 -11.45 12.72 -24.21
N GLU A 61 -11.93 11.94 -23.24
CA GLU A 61 -12.13 10.50 -23.39
C GLU A 61 -13.09 10.18 -24.54
N THR A 62 -14.17 10.96 -24.69
CA THR A 62 -15.14 10.80 -25.79
C THR A 62 -14.48 11.05 -27.14
N VAL A 63 -13.75 12.16 -27.29
CA VAL A 63 -13.07 12.51 -28.55
C VAL A 63 -12.03 11.44 -28.92
N ILE A 64 -11.21 11.03 -27.95
CA ILE A 64 -10.18 10.00 -28.17
C ILE A 64 -10.84 8.65 -28.51
N SER A 65 -11.97 8.31 -27.89
CA SER A 65 -12.73 7.09 -28.21
C SER A 65 -13.28 7.12 -29.64
N LEU A 66 -13.82 8.27 -30.10
CA LEU A 66 -14.29 8.43 -31.48
C LEU A 66 -13.16 8.25 -32.48
N VAL A 67 -12.00 8.88 -32.23
CA VAL A 67 -10.80 8.73 -33.06
C VAL A 67 -10.32 7.27 -33.05
N GLY A 68 -10.28 6.64 -31.87
CA GLY A 68 -9.89 5.24 -31.70
C GLY A 68 -10.79 4.28 -32.46
N MET A 69 -12.11 4.50 -32.44
CA MET A 69 -13.07 3.72 -33.24
C MET A 69 -12.84 3.91 -34.73
N LEU A 70 -12.64 5.14 -35.20
CA LEU A 70 -12.36 5.42 -36.61
C LEU A 70 -11.08 4.72 -37.08
N VAL A 71 -9.98 4.85 -36.33
CA VAL A 71 -8.72 4.17 -36.61
C VAL A 71 -8.91 2.64 -36.57
N GLY A 72 -9.63 2.13 -35.59
CA GLY A 72 -9.97 0.70 -35.47
C GLY A 72 -10.70 0.17 -36.69
N CYS A 73 -11.68 0.91 -37.23
CA CYS A 73 -12.39 0.53 -38.46
C CYS A 73 -11.46 0.45 -39.67
N LEU A 74 -10.43 1.29 -39.75
CA LEU A 74 -9.44 1.24 -40.83
C LEU A 74 -8.48 0.06 -40.66
N VAL A 75 -8.01 -0.19 -39.44
CA VAL A 75 -7.10 -1.31 -39.12
C VAL A 75 -7.76 -2.66 -39.43
N VAL A 76 -9.03 -2.85 -39.06
CA VAL A 76 -9.79 -4.10 -39.29
C VAL A 76 -9.88 -4.46 -40.78
N LYS A 77 -9.87 -3.48 -41.69
CA LYS A 77 -9.89 -3.74 -43.14
C LYS A 77 -8.61 -4.40 -43.66
N VAL A 78 -7.49 -4.23 -42.96
CA VAL A 78 -6.17 -4.71 -43.39
C VAL A 78 -5.76 -5.99 -42.64
N VAL A 79 -6.28 -6.19 -41.42
CA VAL A 79 -5.97 -7.34 -40.57
C VAL A 79 -6.87 -8.53 -40.91
N ILE A 80 -6.44 -9.37 -41.85
CA ILE A 80 -7.23 -10.50 -42.36
C ILE A 80 -6.70 -11.86 -41.86
N THR A 81 -5.39 -12.01 -41.71
CA THR A 81 -4.75 -13.29 -41.37
C THR A 81 -4.56 -13.47 -39.86
N PRO A 82 -4.55 -14.71 -39.33
CA PRO A 82 -4.29 -14.96 -37.92
C PRO A 82 -2.97 -14.33 -37.43
N LEU A 83 -1.91 -14.41 -38.24
CA LEU A 83 -0.63 -13.79 -37.91
C LEU A 83 -0.76 -12.28 -37.78
N ALA A 84 -1.42 -11.61 -38.75
CA ALA A 84 -1.65 -10.16 -38.70
C ALA A 84 -2.50 -9.75 -37.48
N THR A 85 -3.48 -10.57 -37.09
CA THR A 85 -4.31 -10.33 -35.90
C THR A 85 -3.46 -10.38 -34.63
N TRP A 86 -2.64 -11.42 -34.48
CA TRP A 86 -1.78 -11.59 -33.30
C TRP A 86 -0.68 -10.53 -33.22
N THR A 87 -0.02 -10.18 -34.34
CA THR A 87 1.00 -9.13 -34.35
C THR A 87 0.40 -7.77 -34.00
N THR A 88 -0.75 -7.42 -34.59
CA THR A 88 -1.45 -6.17 -34.30
C THR A 88 -1.92 -6.13 -32.84
N LEU A 89 -2.50 -7.23 -32.33
CA LEU A 89 -2.93 -7.33 -30.94
C LEU A 89 -1.76 -7.12 -29.97
N LEU A 90 -0.64 -7.83 -30.16
CA LEU A 90 0.52 -7.72 -29.29
C LEU A 90 1.13 -6.32 -29.35
N LEU A 91 1.24 -5.72 -30.54
CA LEU A 91 1.73 -4.35 -30.70
C LEU A 91 0.87 -3.35 -29.93
N LEU A 92 -0.45 -3.37 -30.13
CA LEU A 92 -1.37 -2.45 -29.46
C LEU A 92 -1.41 -2.68 -27.95
N LEU A 93 -1.34 -3.94 -27.49
CA LEU A 93 -1.29 -4.29 -26.08
C LEU A 93 0.01 -3.78 -25.43
N THR A 94 1.16 -3.96 -26.07
CA THR A 94 2.44 -3.44 -25.61
C THR A 94 2.42 -1.91 -25.55
N LEU A 95 1.91 -1.24 -26.58
CA LEU A 95 1.77 0.22 -26.59
C LEU A 95 0.86 0.71 -25.45
N HIS A 96 -0.29 0.04 -25.23
CA HIS A 96 -1.21 0.37 -24.14
C HIS A 96 -0.55 0.21 -22.76
N LEU A 97 0.13 -0.90 -22.52
CA LEU A 97 0.84 -1.13 -21.26
C LEU A 97 2.00 -0.15 -21.06
N ALA A 98 2.77 0.13 -22.10
CA ALA A 98 3.90 1.07 -22.05
C ALA A 98 3.43 2.50 -21.75
N THR A 99 2.37 2.95 -22.42
CA THR A 99 1.81 4.29 -22.17
C THR A 99 1.20 4.40 -20.78
N ASN A 100 0.48 3.38 -20.29
CA ASN A 100 0.00 3.35 -18.90
C ASN A 100 1.17 3.36 -17.90
N PHE A 101 2.23 2.61 -18.16
CA PHE A 101 3.42 2.61 -17.31
C PHE A 101 4.08 3.99 -17.27
N MET A 102 4.26 4.64 -18.43
CA MET A 102 4.79 6.00 -18.52
C MET A 102 3.90 7.02 -17.80
N ALA A 103 2.57 6.90 -17.95
CA ALA A 103 1.61 7.77 -17.29
C ALA A 103 1.74 7.66 -15.77
N VAL A 104 1.69 6.45 -15.20
CA VAL A 104 1.84 6.24 -13.75
C VAL A 104 3.19 6.73 -13.24
N ARG A 105 4.29 6.52 -13.99
CA ARG A 105 5.64 7.01 -13.64
C ARG A 105 5.75 8.54 -13.67
N SER A 106 4.88 9.24 -14.38
CA SER A 106 4.89 10.70 -14.48
C SER A 106 4.13 11.40 -13.34
N VAL A 107 3.31 10.66 -12.59
CA VAL A 107 2.51 11.22 -11.50
C VAL A 107 3.37 11.41 -10.25
N CYS A 108 3.31 12.60 -9.68
CA CYS A 108 3.93 12.93 -8.40
C CYS A 108 2.83 13.14 -7.36
N MET A 109 2.59 12.11 -6.53
CA MET A 109 1.58 12.14 -5.47
C MET A 109 2.12 12.80 -4.20
N ARG A 110 1.28 13.57 -3.51
CA ARG A 110 1.63 14.20 -2.22
C ARG A 110 1.21 13.38 -0.99
N THR A 111 0.37 12.36 -1.17
CA THR A 111 -0.08 11.49 -0.07
C THR A 111 0.97 10.43 0.24
N LEU A 112 1.18 10.05 1.50
CA LEU A 112 2.18 9.04 1.87
C LEU A 112 1.54 7.64 1.95
N ASN A 113 1.78 6.81 0.93
CA ASN A 113 1.49 5.38 1.01
C ASN A 113 2.66 4.64 1.69
N ARG A 114 2.53 3.32 1.90
CA ARG A 114 3.58 2.48 2.54
C ARG A 114 4.96 2.65 1.90
N GLN A 115 5.02 2.61 0.56
CA GLN A 115 6.29 2.71 -0.17
C GLN A 115 6.91 4.10 -0.08
N ARG A 116 6.11 5.17 -0.29
CA ARG A 116 6.58 6.55 -0.20
C ARG A 116 7.03 6.87 1.23
N ALA A 117 6.26 6.47 2.23
CA ALA A 117 6.64 6.58 3.64
C ALA A 117 7.96 5.85 3.91
N ASN A 118 8.12 4.61 3.41
CA ASN A 118 9.38 3.87 3.55
C ASN A 118 10.57 4.63 2.93
N ILE A 119 10.45 5.14 1.71
CA ILE A 119 11.52 5.88 1.02
C ILE A 119 11.91 7.15 1.82
N VAL A 120 10.92 7.92 2.27
CA VAL A 120 11.15 9.15 3.05
C VAL A 120 11.83 8.82 4.38
N PHE A 121 11.28 7.87 5.14
CA PHE A 121 11.79 7.53 6.46
C PHE A 121 13.15 6.83 6.39
N ALA A 122 13.42 5.99 5.40
CA ALA A 122 14.75 5.41 5.22
C ALA A 122 15.80 6.50 5.00
N CYS A 123 15.50 7.49 4.14
CA CYS A 123 16.39 8.62 3.87
C CYS A 123 16.58 9.50 5.11
N LEU A 124 15.52 9.73 5.87
CA LEU A 124 15.57 10.48 7.12
C LEU A 124 16.46 9.79 8.16
N HIS A 125 16.31 8.47 8.38
CA HIS A 125 17.13 7.74 9.33
C HIS A 125 18.62 7.74 8.96
N LYS A 126 18.95 7.59 7.66
CA LYS A 126 20.36 7.46 7.21
C LYS A 126 21.06 8.81 7.00
N HIS A 127 20.34 9.82 6.49
CA HIS A 127 20.92 11.09 6.06
C HIS A 127 20.35 12.31 6.78
N ASN A 128 19.44 12.13 7.74
CA ASN A 128 18.71 13.20 8.42
C ASN A 128 18.05 14.19 7.45
N ARG A 129 17.58 13.70 6.28
CA ARG A 129 16.99 14.51 5.21
C ARG A 129 15.60 13.98 4.85
N ILE A 130 14.62 14.88 4.74
CA ILE A 130 13.29 14.55 4.21
C ILE A 130 13.28 14.85 2.71
N LEU A 131 12.94 13.85 1.92
CA LEU A 131 12.77 13.98 0.48
C LEU A 131 11.41 14.62 0.19
N ASN A 132 11.35 15.50 -0.80
CA ASN A 132 10.08 16.05 -1.27
C ASN A 132 9.36 15.06 -2.22
N PRO A 133 8.07 15.29 -2.55
CA PRO A 133 7.31 14.39 -3.43
C PRO A 133 7.96 14.10 -4.79
N LYS A 134 8.68 15.06 -5.40
CA LYS A 134 9.32 14.86 -6.71
C LYS A 134 10.55 13.95 -6.61
N GLU A 135 11.34 14.10 -5.55
CA GLU A 135 12.49 13.24 -5.29
C GLU A 135 12.05 11.80 -5.00
N VAL A 136 10.93 11.63 -4.28
CA VAL A 136 10.39 10.30 -3.98
C VAL A 136 9.77 9.65 -5.21
N SER A 137 9.01 10.38 -6.03
CA SER A 137 8.39 9.82 -7.23
C SER A 137 9.39 9.25 -8.24
N ALA A 138 10.60 9.84 -8.31
CA ALA A 138 11.70 9.29 -9.11
C ALA A 138 12.18 7.91 -8.61
N LYS A 139 12.09 7.67 -7.29
CA LYS A 139 12.53 6.44 -6.60
C LYS A 139 11.43 5.39 -6.42
N GLU A 140 10.16 5.77 -6.60
CA GLU A 140 9.03 4.84 -6.50
C GLU A 140 9.16 3.70 -7.52
N ARG A 141 8.58 2.54 -7.21
CA ARG A 141 8.49 1.38 -8.09
C ARG A 141 7.04 1.14 -8.41
N VAL A 142 6.76 0.84 -9.68
CA VAL A 142 5.39 0.50 -10.08
C VAL A 142 4.96 -0.83 -9.47
N PHE A 143 5.88 -1.78 -9.39
CA PHE A 143 5.69 -3.06 -8.71
C PHE A 143 6.58 -3.12 -7.48
N GLU A 144 5.96 -3.23 -6.32
CA GLU A 144 6.65 -3.41 -5.04
C GLU A 144 5.89 -4.46 -4.22
N ARG A 145 6.62 -5.25 -3.44
CA ARG A 145 5.99 -6.24 -2.57
C ARG A 145 5.28 -5.54 -1.42
N ASP A 146 4.03 -5.91 -1.17
CA ASP A 146 3.24 -5.26 -0.13
C ASP A 146 3.92 -5.39 1.25
N GLY A 147 3.91 -4.28 1.99
CA GLY A 147 4.45 -4.20 3.34
C GLY A 147 5.97 -4.22 3.46
N ILE A 148 6.76 -4.30 2.38
CA ILE A 148 8.22 -4.39 2.51
C ILE A 148 8.83 -3.14 3.15
N LEU A 149 9.75 -3.36 4.09
CA LEU A 149 10.59 -2.33 4.68
C LEU A 149 11.98 -2.39 4.07
N ARG A 150 12.47 -1.27 3.54
CA ARG A 150 13.78 -1.18 2.87
C ARG A 150 14.63 -0.06 3.44
N ASP A 151 15.94 -0.27 3.50
CA ASP A 151 16.89 0.83 3.73
C ASP A 151 17.11 1.66 2.45
N VAL A 152 17.85 2.76 2.57
CA VAL A 152 18.20 3.67 1.46
C VAL A 152 18.95 2.96 0.33
N ASP A 153 19.73 1.93 0.66
CA ASP A 153 20.49 1.13 -0.31
C ASP A 153 19.66 0.01 -0.94
N ASP A 154 18.33 0.06 -0.80
CA ASP A 154 17.35 -0.91 -1.31
C ASP A 154 17.39 -2.31 -0.67
N ASN A 155 18.22 -2.50 0.35
CA ASN A 155 18.26 -3.74 1.13
C ASN A 155 16.94 -3.95 1.89
N CYS A 156 16.39 -5.17 1.79
CA CYS A 156 15.21 -5.56 2.56
C CYS A 156 15.56 -5.69 4.06
N LEU A 157 14.84 -4.95 4.90
CA LEU A 157 14.94 -4.99 6.35
C LEU A 157 13.90 -5.91 7.00
N GLY A 158 12.79 -6.15 6.31
CA GLY A 158 11.68 -6.95 6.83
C GLY A 158 10.36 -6.56 6.17
N TYR A 159 9.26 -6.89 6.83
CA TYR A 159 7.91 -6.56 6.38
C TYR A 159 7.13 -5.88 7.50
N ALA A 160 6.21 -5.00 7.17
CA ALA A 160 5.27 -4.40 8.10
C ALA A 160 3.83 -4.51 7.58
N ARG A 161 2.91 -4.80 8.50
CA ARG A 161 1.47 -4.80 8.25
C ARG A 161 0.79 -3.84 9.19
N ILE A 162 0.00 -2.94 8.63
CA ILE A 162 -0.71 -1.89 9.35
C ILE A 162 -2.22 -2.12 9.33
N GLY A 163 -2.87 -1.85 10.46
CA GLY A 163 -4.31 -2.02 10.63
C GLY A 163 -4.72 -3.49 10.76
N ILE A 164 -3.84 -4.34 11.32
CA ILE A 164 -4.13 -5.78 11.47
C ILE A 164 -5.30 -6.02 12.43
N PRO A 165 -6.05 -7.14 12.29
CA PRO A 165 -7.03 -7.55 13.30
C PRO A 165 -6.39 -7.78 14.67
N ALA A 166 -7.13 -7.51 15.75
CA ALA A 166 -6.69 -7.85 17.11
C ALA A 166 -6.40 -9.35 17.26
N SER A 167 -7.20 -10.20 16.63
CA SER A 167 -7.00 -11.66 16.61
C SER A 167 -5.66 -12.06 15.99
N GLU A 168 -5.21 -11.34 14.96
CA GLU A 168 -3.89 -11.57 14.38
C GLU A 168 -2.79 -11.17 15.36
N LEU A 169 -2.90 -10.03 16.05
CA LEU A 169 -1.91 -9.66 17.08
C LEU A 169 -1.83 -10.72 18.19
N LEU A 170 -2.97 -11.20 18.68
CA LEU A 170 -3.04 -12.22 19.72
C LEU A 170 -2.39 -13.54 19.28
N GLN A 171 -2.67 -14.00 18.04
CA GLN A 171 -2.06 -15.20 17.46
C GLN A 171 -0.53 -15.09 17.34
N ARG A 172 0.00 -13.89 17.14
CA ARG A 172 1.44 -13.61 16.99
C ARG A 172 2.15 -13.45 18.34
N LEU A 173 1.41 -13.02 19.37
CA LEU A 173 1.92 -12.90 20.74
C LEU A 173 1.99 -14.24 21.47
N GLY A 174 1.07 -15.14 21.15
CA GLY A 174 0.97 -16.47 21.75
C GLY A 174 1.45 -17.60 20.84
N GLU A 175 1.45 -18.81 21.39
CA GLU A 175 1.68 -20.03 20.61
C GLU A 175 0.33 -20.61 20.20
N THR A 176 0.09 -20.73 18.89
CA THR A 176 -1.16 -21.29 18.38
C THR A 176 -1.00 -22.78 18.10
N GLU A 177 -1.75 -23.60 18.83
CA GLU A 177 -1.77 -25.04 18.67
C GLU A 177 -2.37 -25.45 17.32
N LYS A 178 -1.67 -26.30 16.57
CA LYS A 178 -2.07 -26.68 15.20
C LYS A 178 -3.39 -27.48 15.18
N LEU A 179 -3.64 -28.28 16.22
CA LEU A 179 -4.77 -29.20 16.26
C LEU A 179 -6.05 -28.54 16.77
N THR A 180 -5.93 -27.75 17.86
CA THR A 180 -7.07 -27.15 18.55
C THR A 180 -7.36 -25.72 18.06
N LYS A 181 -6.42 -25.10 17.33
CA LYS A 181 -6.40 -23.67 17.00
C LYS A 181 -6.49 -22.75 18.23
N ALA A 182 -6.23 -23.28 19.43
CA ALA A 182 -6.16 -22.49 20.64
C ALA A 182 -4.85 -21.70 20.65
N THR A 183 -4.91 -20.43 21.02
CA THR A 183 -3.74 -19.58 21.19
C THR A 183 -3.46 -19.43 22.68
N ASN A 184 -2.33 -19.96 23.13
CA ASN A 184 -1.86 -19.79 24.50
C ASN A 184 -0.97 -18.55 24.55
N LEU A 185 -1.45 -17.49 25.21
CA LEU A 185 -0.63 -16.30 25.44
C LEU A 185 0.20 -16.50 26.71
N PRO A 186 1.51 -16.25 26.67
CA PRO A 186 2.32 -16.18 27.87
C PRO A 186 1.82 -15.09 28.82
N ASP A 187 1.77 -15.41 30.11
CA ASP A 187 1.20 -14.54 31.14
C ASP A 187 1.79 -13.12 31.08
N GLY A 188 0.92 -12.11 31.13
CA GLY A 188 1.30 -10.71 31.24
C GLY A 188 1.90 -10.06 29.99
N ARG A 189 2.28 -10.80 28.94
CA ARG A 189 2.93 -10.23 27.74
C ARG A 189 2.05 -9.23 27.00
N LEU A 190 0.75 -9.55 26.85
CA LEU A 190 -0.21 -8.65 26.23
C LEU A 190 -0.39 -7.39 27.07
N LEU A 191 -0.57 -7.53 28.38
CA LEU A 191 -0.72 -6.39 29.29
C LEU A 191 0.50 -5.47 29.24
N GLN A 192 1.71 -6.05 29.36
CA GLN A 192 2.95 -5.30 29.24
C GLN A 192 3.05 -4.53 27.92
N LEU A 193 2.62 -5.13 26.80
CA LEU A 193 2.61 -4.45 25.50
C LEU A 193 1.57 -3.33 25.46
N LEU A 194 0.38 -3.54 26.02
CA LEU A 194 -0.65 -2.52 26.08
C LEU A 194 -0.25 -1.34 26.98
N ASP A 195 0.43 -1.62 28.10
CA ASP A 195 0.96 -0.61 29.03
C ASP A 195 2.05 0.23 28.34
N VAL A 196 2.97 -0.39 27.61
CA VAL A 196 4.03 0.33 26.86
C VAL A 196 3.42 1.32 25.86
N PHE A 197 2.31 0.96 25.24
CA PHE A 197 1.64 1.78 24.22
C PHE A 197 0.43 2.55 24.77
N GLU A 198 0.23 2.69 26.08
CA GLU A 198 -0.97 3.29 26.67
C GLU A 198 -1.34 4.64 26.02
N ASP A 199 -0.37 5.57 25.97
CA ASP A 199 -0.54 6.93 25.41
C ASP A 199 -0.49 7.01 23.88
N GLU A 200 -0.25 5.90 23.18
CA GLU A 200 -0.10 5.87 21.73
C GLU A 200 -1.40 5.46 21.03
N GLY A 201 -1.67 6.03 19.86
CA GLY A 201 -2.83 5.65 19.03
C GLY A 201 -2.68 4.30 18.30
N TYR A 202 -1.62 3.55 18.58
CA TYR A 202 -1.31 2.27 17.95
C TYR A 202 -0.54 1.36 18.91
N VAL A 203 -0.47 0.08 18.58
CA VAL A 203 0.35 -0.93 19.26
C VAL A 203 1.20 -1.62 18.20
N LEU A 204 2.49 -1.80 18.49
CA LEU A 204 3.45 -2.39 17.56
C LEU A 204 4.10 -3.61 18.18
N TYR A 205 4.17 -4.70 17.41
CA TYR A 205 4.84 -5.94 17.82
C TYR A 205 5.72 -6.47 16.69
N LEU A 206 6.91 -6.93 17.03
CA LEU A 206 7.81 -7.63 16.10
C LEU A 206 7.65 -9.14 16.29
N GLU A 207 7.19 -9.81 15.24
CA GLU A 207 7.18 -11.27 15.19
C GLU A 207 8.59 -11.77 14.83
N GLN A 208 9.13 -12.65 15.68
CA GLN A 208 10.32 -13.44 15.39
C GLN A 208 9.94 -14.90 15.16
N PRO A 209 10.50 -15.60 14.16
CA PRO A 209 11.64 -15.21 13.31
C PRO A 209 11.28 -14.57 11.95
N SER A 210 10.02 -14.17 11.72
CA SER A 210 9.52 -13.77 10.39
C SER A 210 9.95 -12.38 9.92
N ASP A 211 10.68 -11.61 10.74
CA ASP A 211 11.01 -10.19 10.53
C ASP A 211 9.77 -9.36 10.11
N MET A 212 8.60 -9.71 10.67
CA MET A 212 7.32 -9.05 10.40
C MET A 212 6.93 -8.15 11.56
N VAL A 213 6.76 -6.86 11.27
CA VAL A 213 6.24 -5.87 12.21
C VAL A 213 4.72 -5.76 12.04
N CYS A 214 4.01 -6.03 13.11
CA CYS A 214 2.56 -5.96 13.20
C CYS A 214 2.14 -4.66 13.88
N ILE A 215 1.36 -3.83 13.18
CA ILE A 215 0.83 -2.57 13.70
C ILE A 215 -0.69 -2.69 13.85
N LEU A 216 -1.15 -2.71 15.10
CA LEU A 216 -2.55 -2.61 15.47
C LEU A 216 -2.89 -1.14 15.71
N LEU A 217 -4.00 -0.66 15.12
CA LEU A 217 -4.43 0.73 15.26
C LEU A 217 -5.54 0.84 16.33
N LYS A 218 -5.41 1.81 17.24
CA LYS A 218 -6.47 2.11 18.22
C LYS A 218 -7.58 2.94 17.59
N LYS A 219 -8.77 2.91 18.18
CA LYS A 219 -9.90 3.78 17.79
C LYS A 219 -9.48 5.25 17.90
N GLY A 220 -9.83 6.05 16.89
CA GLY A 220 -9.44 7.47 16.82
C GLY A 220 -8.06 7.72 16.21
N SER A 221 -7.37 6.69 15.71
CA SER A 221 -6.12 6.87 14.96
C SER A 221 -6.34 7.64 13.65
N ASP A 222 -5.67 8.78 13.54
CA ASP A 222 -5.61 9.62 12.36
C ASP A 222 -4.40 9.27 11.47
N THR A 223 -4.23 10.03 10.38
CA THR A 223 -3.13 9.85 9.43
C THR A 223 -1.75 10.04 10.07
N ALA A 224 -1.63 10.98 11.01
CA ALA A 224 -0.38 11.23 11.73
C ALA A 224 0.03 10.02 12.59
N VAL A 225 -0.92 9.42 13.30
CA VAL A 225 -0.71 8.19 14.08
C VAL A 225 -0.26 7.04 13.16
N GLN A 226 -0.88 6.87 11.99
CA GLN A 226 -0.48 5.83 11.03
C GLN A 226 0.95 6.03 10.52
N LEU A 227 1.31 7.27 10.19
CA LEU A 227 2.66 7.61 9.75
C LEU A 227 3.70 7.40 10.87
N LYS A 228 3.35 7.78 12.11
CA LYS A 228 4.19 7.53 13.30
C LYS A 228 4.43 6.05 13.50
N ALA A 229 3.39 5.24 13.36
CA ALA A 229 3.48 3.79 13.50
C ALA A 229 4.37 3.16 12.42
N TRP A 230 4.27 3.63 11.17
CA TRP A 230 5.12 3.15 10.08
C TRP A 230 6.58 3.60 10.22
N TYR A 231 6.81 4.83 10.67
CA TYR A 231 8.14 5.34 11.03
C TYR A 231 8.78 4.48 12.12
N HIS A 232 8.02 4.16 13.17
CA HIS A 232 8.44 3.28 14.26
C HIS A 232 8.77 1.87 13.76
N ALA A 233 7.92 1.28 12.91
CA ALA A 233 8.17 -0.05 12.33
C ALA A 233 9.47 -0.11 11.53
N LEU A 234 9.76 0.92 10.73
CA LEU A 234 11.00 0.99 9.97
C LEU A 234 12.23 1.14 10.89
N LEU A 235 12.15 1.97 11.93
CA LEU A 235 13.23 2.12 12.92
C LEU A 235 13.52 0.78 13.60
N LEU A 236 12.48 0.07 14.05
CA LEU A 236 12.62 -1.21 14.72
C LEU A 236 13.26 -2.25 13.80
N ALA A 237 12.76 -2.41 12.57
CA ALA A 237 13.33 -3.35 11.59
C ALA A 237 14.81 -3.03 11.27
N ARG A 238 15.17 -1.75 11.21
CA ARG A 238 16.56 -1.31 11.00
C ARG A 238 17.49 -1.76 12.15
N LEU A 239 17.08 -1.56 13.40
CA LEU A 239 17.88 -1.93 14.57
C LEU A 239 18.06 -3.44 14.71
N VAL A 240 17.00 -4.21 14.45
CA VAL A 240 17.05 -5.68 14.41
C VAL A 240 18.08 -6.13 13.37
N ARG A 241 18.03 -5.57 12.16
CA ARG A 241 18.93 -5.97 11.07
C ARG A 241 20.39 -5.58 11.31
N GLN A 242 20.64 -4.46 11.99
CA GLN A 242 21.99 -4.01 12.33
C GLN A 242 22.64 -4.84 13.45
N GLY A 243 21.92 -5.80 14.04
CA GLY A 243 22.44 -6.63 15.14
C GLY A 243 22.76 -5.81 16.39
N TYR A 244 22.32 -4.55 16.45
CA TYR A 244 22.68 -3.59 17.50
C TYR A 244 22.21 -4.06 18.88
N GLU A 245 21.24 -4.99 18.94
CA GLU A 245 20.68 -5.54 20.18
C GLU A 245 20.31 -7.04 20.05
N SER A 246 21.20 -7.89 19.52
CA SER A 246 20.98 -9.35 19.45
C SER A 246 20.75 -10.04 20.81
N GLU A 247 21.00 -9.35 21.92
CA GLU A 247 20.83 -9.86 23.29
C GLU A 247 19.54 -9.38 23.98
N LYS A 248 18.83 -8.37 23.44
CA LYS A 248 17.64 -7.82 24.12
C LYS A 248 16.38 -8.59 23.74
N LYS A 249 15.45 -8.71 24.69
CA LYS A 249 14.14 -9.28 24.42
C LYS A 249 13.38 -8.37 23.43
N PRO A 250 12.52 -8.91 22.55
CA PRO A 250 11.75 -8.11 21.59
C PRO A 250 10.98 -6.95 22.23
N MET A 251 10.45 -7.13 23.44
CA MET A 251 9.75 -6.09 24.20
C MET A 251 10.64 -4.90 24.57
N ASP A 252 11.89 -5.15 24.95
CA ASP A 252 12.83 -4.09 25.34
C ASP A 252 13.20 -3.23 24.13
N MET A 253 13.33 -3.87 22.96
CA MET A 253 13.58 -3.18 21.68
C MET A 253 12.39 -2.30 21.28
N VAL A 254 11.17 -2.81 21.42
CA VAL A 254 9.94 -2.06 21.13
C VAL A 254 9.81 -0.85 22.07
N GLN A 255 10.12 -1.03 23.36
CA GLN A 255 10.07 0.08 24.32
C GLN A 255 11.15 1.14 24.05
N SER A 256 12.39 0.73 23.77
CA SER A 256 13.49 1.67 23.49
C SER A 256 13.25 2.48 22.21
N THR A 257 12.74 1.83 21.16
CA THR A 257 12.38 2.48 19.90
C THR A 257 11.18 3.41 20.06
N LEU A 258 10.18 3.04 20.89
CA LEU A 258 9.06 3.93 21.17
C LEU A 258 9.51 5.24 21.82
N VAL A 259 10.44 5.18 22.79
CA VAL A 259 10.99 6.38 23.45
C VAL A 259 11.70 7.28 22.44
N ALA A 260 12.50 6.71 21.54
CA ALA A 260 13.17 7.46 20.48
C ALA A 260 12.17 8.12 19.52
N VAL A 261 11.13 7.38 19.11
CA VAL A 261 10.06 7.90 18.24
C VAL A 261 9.28 9.02 18.90
N ARG A 262 8.90 8.88 20.18
CA ARG A 262 8.18 9.92 20.93
C ARG A 262 8.95 11.24 20.95
N LYS A 263 10.26 11.19 21.16
CA LYS A 263 11.12 12.38 21.21
C LYS A 263 11.23 13.09 19.87
N ASP A 264 11.30 12.34 18.76
CA ASP A 264 11.62 12.89 17.46
C ASP A 264 10.38 13.18 16.58
N TRP A 265 9.23 12.57 16.88
CA TRP A 265 8.07 12.54 15.97
C TRP A 265 7.54 13.93 15.58
N GLU A 266 7.36 14.85 16.54
CA GLU A 266 6.83 16.20 16.24
C GLU A 266 7.70 16.95 15.23
N ARG A 267 9.03 16.86 15.41
CA ARG A 267 10.01 17.42 14.47
C ARG A 267 9.92 16.76 13.11
N VAL A 268 9.74 15.44 13.06
CA VAL A 268 9.59 14.71 11.79
C VAL A 268 8.30 15.13 11.07
N GLN A 269 7.18 15.19 11.79
CA GLN A 269 5.88 15.58 11.26
C GLN A 269 5.92 17.00 10.68
N ALA A 270 6.49 17.96 11.40
CA ALA A 270 6.64 19.34 10.91
C ALA A 270 7.45 19.40 9.60
N ARG A 271 8.61 18.72 9.58
CA ARG A 271 9.49 18.68 8.40
C ARG A 271 8.83 17.97 7.19
N LEU A 272 7.95 16.99 7.41
CA LEU A 272 7.17 16.38 6.32
C LEU A 272 6.22 17.40 5.68
N GLY A 273 5.51 18.17 6.51
CA GLY A 273 4.62 19.24 6.04
C GLY A 273 5.39 20.32 5.27
N GLU A 274 6.54 20.77 5.80
CA GLU A 274 7.43 21.73 5.13
C GLU A 274 7.95 21.22 3.77
N ALA A 275 8.24 19.91 3.65
CA ALA A 275 8.65 19.28 2.40
C ALA A 275 7.50 19.12 1.38
N GLY A 276 6.26 19.47 1.77
CA GLY A 276 5.09 19.51 0.90
C GLY A 276 4.32 18.20 0.81
N TRP A 277 4.45 17.31 1.80
CA TRP A 277 3.64 16.11 1.95
C TRP A 277 2.25 16.44 2.51
N ASP A 278 1.23 15.73 2.03
CA ASP A 278 -0.11 15.72 2.60
C ASP A 278 -0.15 14.74 3.79
N LEU A 279 -0.43 15.30 4.96
CA LEU A 279 -0.49 14.56 6.24
C LEU A 279 -1.91 14.32 6.72
N ASP A 280 -2.92 14.78 5.96
CA ASP A 280 -4.32 14.65 6.32
C ASP A 280 -4.94 13.41 5.64
N THR A 281 -4.47 13.07 4.43
CA THR A 281 -4.98 11.92 3.68
C THR A 281 -4.28 10.61 4.05
N ALA A 282 -4.98 9.70 4.73
CA ALA A 282 -4.49 8.36 5.03
C ALA A 282 -4.39 7.49 3.76
N ALA A 283 -3.18 6.98 3.48
CA ALA A 283 -2.90 6.11 2.34
C ALA A 283 -2.01 4.90 2.69
N LEU A 284 -1.75 4.65 3.98
CA LEU A 284 -0.97 3.49 4.44
C LEU A 284 -1.80 2.22 4.54
N GLU A 285 -3.12 2.30 4.59
CA GLU A 285 -4.02 1.14 4.61
C GLU A 285 -4.51 0.86 3.18
N THR A 286 -4.18 -0.33 2.65
CA THR A 286 -4.63 -0.78 1.31
C THR A 286 -5.97 -1.50 1.34
N THR A 287 -6.45 -1.84 2.54
CA THR A 287 -7.74 -2.45 2.84
C THR A 287 -8.31 -1.78 4.07
N SER A 288 -9.63 -1.87 4.30
CA SER A 288 -10.23 -1.40 5.56
C SER A 288 -9.52 -2.05 6.76
N GLY A 289 -8.79 -1.25 7.53
CA GLY A 289 -8.08 -1.75 8.69
C GLY A 289 -8.97 -1.85 9.93
N PHE A 290 -8.53 -2.65 10.88
CA PHE A 290 -9.23 -2.82 12.14
C PHE A 290 -8.86 -1.70 13.11
N ARG A 291 -9.84 -1.31 13.94
CA ARG A 291 -9.65 -0.35 15.02
C ARG A 291 -10.11 -0.99 16.32
N VAL A 292 -9.26 -0.95 17.33
CA VAL A 292 -9.55 -1.55 18.64
C VAL A 292 -9.69 -0.45 19.67
N SER A 293 -10.71 -0.58 20.53
CA SER A 293 -10.80 0.18 21.77
C SER A 293 -10.34 -0.73 22.89
N ILE A 294 -9.31 -0.32 23.62
CA ILE A 294 -8.79 -1.05 24.77
C ILE A 294 -9.32 -0.32 26.00
N LEU A 295 -10.08 -1.03 26.83
CA LEU A 295 -10.55 -0.54 28.12
C LEU A 295 -9.81 -1.34 29.19
N ILE A 296 -8.98 -0.66 29.98
CA ILE A 296 -8.40 -1.24 31.19
C ILE A 296 -9.42 -1.02 32.29
N ILE A 297 -10.14 -2.07 32.66
CA ILE A 297 -11.05 -2.03 33.81
C ILE A 297 -10.18 -2.16 35.05
N GLY A 298 -9.89 -1.04 35.70
CA GLY A 298 -9.30 -1.05 37.03
C GLY A 298 -10.29 -1.63 38.03
N ASP A 299 -9.80 -2.47 38.93
CA ASP A 299 -10.55 -2.98 40.07
C ASP A 299 -10.83 -1.79 41.01
N GLN A 300 -11.93 -1.06 40.77
CA GLN A 300 -12.38 0.06 41.60
C GLN A 300 -13.62 -0.28 42.44
N ASP A 301 -14.07 -1.53 42.44
CA ASP A 301 -15.20 -2.00 43.25
C ASP A 301 -14.88 -3.35 43.93
N ARG A 302 -13.99 -3.35 44.95
CA ARG A 302 -13.97 -4.33 46.05
C ARG A 302 -13.46 -3.73 47.35
#